data_AF-A0A6A6YLM8-F1
#
_entry.id   AF-A0A6A6YLM8-F1
#
_cell.length_a   1.000
_cell.length_b   1.000
_cell.length_c   1.000
_cell.angle_alpha   90.00
_cell.angle_beta   90.00
_cell.angle_gamma   90.00
#
_symmetry.space_group_name_H-M   'P 1'
#
loop_
_entity.id
_entity.type
_entity.pdbx_description
1 polymer ?
#
loop_
_entity_poly.entity_id
_entity_poly.type
_entity_poly.pdbx_seq_one_letter_code
_entity_poly.pdbx_strand_id
1 'polypeptide(L)'
;MAPALLETPNINETFNDRDGLALEATSDAIDEVNVLKAALKVKKGTATQEEKDIYEASQFDAEKDKTQFRQYEEACDRVKNFYREQHEKQTVAYNLKARNTFLSQTRAEMTIWEAMEKLNTLIDESDPDTSLSQIEHLLQSAEAIRRDGKPRWMQLTGLIHDLGKLLFFFGAEGQWDVVGDTFPVGCAFDRKIIYPDTFVGNPDSKDPIYSTKEGIYTPGCGMDNVMLSWGHDEYLYHIAKAQSTMPDEALAMIRYHSFYPWHSQDAYRWMMNEKDEKMLEAVRAFNPYDLYSKSDEVPKAEVLKPYYMELIKEFWGEGKVKW
;
A
#
# COMPACT_ATOMS: atom_id res chain seq x y z
N MET A 1 20.38 -5.05 -53.83
CA MET A 1 20.15 -5.48 -52.42
C MET A 1 21.51 -5.62 -51.78
N ALA A 2 21.86 -4.71 -50.86
CA ALA A 2 23.15 -4.73 -50.17
C ALA A 2 23.10 -5.71 -48.99
N PRO A 3 24.14 -6.53 -48.74
CA PRO A 3 24.16 -7.45 -47.61
C PRO A 3 24.51 -6.70 -46.32
N ALA A 4 23.77 -7.01 -45.26
CA ALA A 4 24.02 -6.48 -43.92
C ALA A 4 25.34 -7.02 -43.38
N LEU A 5 26.24 -6.10 -43.00
CA LEU A 5 27.46 -6.38 -42.26
C LEU A 5 27.07 -6.82 -40.84
N LEU A 6 27.32 -8.08 -40.51
CA LEU A 6 27.39 -8.56 -39.14
C LEU A 6 28.77 -8.16 -38.60
N GLU A 7 28.83 -7.14 -37.75
CA GLU A 7 30.02 -6.83 -36.98
C GLU A 7 30.31 -7.99 -36.01
N THR A 8 31.48 -8.60 -36.17
CA THR A 8 32.04 -9.56 -35.20
C THR A 8 32.47 -8.80 -33.94
N PRO A 9 32.13 -9.28 -32.73
CA PRO A 9 32.54 -8.60 -31.51
C PRO A 9 34.05 -8.63 -31.37
N ASN A 10 34.62 -7.46 -31.04
CA ASN A 10 36.05 -7.27 -30.87
C ASN A 10 36.49 -7.90 -29.52
N ILE A 11 37.03 -9.14 -29.55
CA ILE A 11 37.45 -9.89 -28.36
C ILE A 11 38.85 -9.45 -27.90
N ASN A 12 39.12 -8.15 -27.84
CA ASN A 12 40.45 -7.65 -27.47
C ASN A 12 40.42 -6.33 -26.69
N GLU A 13 39.42 -6.16 -25.82
CA GLU A 13 39.55 -5.21 -24.70
C GLU A 13 39.97 -5.98 -23.46
N THR A 14 41.23 -5.77 -23.07
CA THR A 14 41.77 -6.18 -21.79
C THR A 14 41.00 -5.49 -20.67
N PHE A 15 40.04 -6.19 -20.06
CA PHE A 15 39.45 -5.82 -18.77
C PHE A 15 40.49 -6.00 -17.67
N ASN A 16 41.36 -5.00 -17.53
CA ASN A 16 42.25 -4.85 -16.38
C ASN A 16 42.35 -3.36 -16.05
N ASP A 17 41.28 -2.83 -15.46
CA ASP A 17 41.40 -1.93 -14.31
C ASP A 17 40.07 -1.92 -13.55
N ARG A 18 40.13 -2.07 -12.22
CA ARG A 18 38.97 -1.97 -11.34
C ARG A 18 38.64 -0.50 -11.13
N ASP A 19 38.11 0.14 -12.15
CA ASP A 19 37.62 1.52 -12.07
C ASP A 19 36.12 1.51 -11.78
N GLY A 20 35.75 1.87 -10.55
CA GLY A 20 34.35 1.95 -10.11
C GLY A 20 33.53 2.96 -10.92
N LEU A 21 34.19 3.99 -11.46
CA LEU A 21 33.53 5.01 -12.28
C LEU A 21 33.12 4.49 -13.66
N ALA A 22 33.88 3.55 -14.23
CA ALA A 22 33.51 2.90 -15.49
C ALA A 22 32.34 1.92 -15.31
N LEU A 23 32.23 1.31 -14.11
CA LEU A 23 31.12 0.44 -13.73
C LEU A 23 29.83 1.22 -13.47
N GLU A 24 29.90 2.35 -12.76
CA GLU A 24 28.78 3.29 -12.62
C GLU A 24 28.34 3.84 -13.97
N ALA A 25 29.26 4.32 -14.82
CA ALA A 25 28.91 4.83 -16.14
C ALA A 25 28.28 3.76 -17.06
N THR A 26 28.70 2.50 -16.91
CA THR A 26 28.09 1.37 -17.64
C THR A 26 26.70 1.04 -17.06
N SER A 27 26.53 1.09 -15.74
CA SER A 27 25.21 0.92 -15.09
C SER A 27 24.24 2.03 -15.52
N ASP A 28 24.67 3.29 -15.45
CA ASP A 28 23.88 4.44 -15.88
C ASP A 28 23.50 4.36 -17.36
N ALA A 29 24.42 3.90 -18.22
CA ALA A 29 24.14 3.68 -19.64
C ALA A 29 23.17 2.52 -19.87
N ILE A 30 23.26 1.45 -19.07
CA ILE A 30 22.29 0.33 -19.11
C ILE A 30 20.91 0.81 -18.66
N ASP A 31 20.85 1.64 -17.61
CA ASP A 31 19.61 2.22 -17.08
C ASP A 31 18.98 3.18 -18.07
N GLU A 32 19.80 4.02 -18.74
CA GLU A 32 19.35 4.91 -19.80
C GLU A 32 18.81 4.11 -21.00
N VAL A 33 19.47 3.01 -21.37
CA VAL A 33 18.99 2.09 -22.42
C VAL A 33 17.71 1.37 -22.00
N ASN A 34 17.55 0.99 -20.73
CA ASN A 34 16.34 0.35 -20.21
C ASN A 34 15.17 1.33 -20.16
N VAL A 35 15.40 2.57 -19.73
CA VAL A 35 14.42 3.66 -19.78
C VAL A 35 14.05 3.99 -21.22
N LEU A 36 15.02 4.04 -22.15
CA LEU A 36 14.75 4.27 -23.57
C LEU A 36 14.00 3.08 -24.19
N LYS A 37 14.30 1.83 -23.83
CA LYS A 37 13.54 0.64 -24.26
C LYS A 37 12.12 0.65 -23.70
N ALA A 38 11.93 1.07 -22.45
CA ALA A 38 10.61 1.23 -21.84
C ALA A 38 9.82 2.35 -22.54
N ALA A 39 10.43 3.51 -22.77
CA ALA A 39 9.83 4.62 -23.50
C ALA A 39 9.54 4.28 -24.97
N LEU A 40 10.37 3.46 -25.62
CA LEU A 40 10.16 2.95 -26.98
C LEU A 40 9.06 1.87 -27.03
N LYS A 41 8.93 1.04 -25.99
CA LYS A 41 7.78 0.12 -25.82
C LYS A 41 6.49 0.90 -25.63
N VAL A 42 6.50 1.99 -24.86
CA VAL A 42 5.36 2.89 -24.67
C VAL A 42 5.00 3.64 -25.96
N LYS A 43 5.99 4.17 -26.70
CA LYS A 43 5.75 4.87 -27.98
C LYS A 43 5.32 3.97 -29.14
N LYS A 44 5.67 2.68 -29.11
CA LYS A 44 5.20 1.69 -30.12
C LYS A 44 3.93 0.95 -29.69
N GLY A 45 3.51 1.07 -28.43
CA GLY A 45 2.33 0.43 -27.87
C GLY A 45 1.06 1.21 -28.16
N THR A 46 0.45 0.97 -29.31
CA THR A 46 -1.02 1.01 -29.36
C THR A 46 -1.53 -0.17 -28.53
N ALA A 47 -2.42 0.10 -27.58
CA ALA A 47 -3.04 -0.84 -26.66
C ALA A 47 -3.31 -2.22 -27.27
N THR A 48 -2.61 -3.28 -26.81
CA THR A 48 -2.89 -4.69 -27.17
C THR A 48 -2.29 -5.73 -26.18
N GLN A 49 -1.95 -5.38 -24.93
CA GLN A 49 -1.92 -6.42 -23.89
C GLN A 49 -3.33 -6.48 -23.31
N GLU A 50 -4.01 -7.62 -23.48
CA GLU A 50 -5.26 -7.88 -22.76
C GLU A 50 -4.98 -7.66 -21.26
N GLU A 51 -5.82 -6.85 -20.61
CA GLU A 51 -5.74 -6.68 -19.16
C GLU A 51 -5.89 -8.06 -18.52
N LYS A 52 -4.95 -8.42 -17.66
CA LYS A 52 -5.03 -9.66 -16.90
C LYS A 52 -6.06 -9.51 -15.80
N ASP A 53 -6.71 -10.62 -15.47
CA ASP A 53 -7.66 -10.65 -14.36
C ASP A 53 -6.92 -10.36 -13.04
N ILE A 54 -7.58 -9.63 -12.12
CA ILE A 54 -6.95 -9.24 -10.84
C ILE A 54 -6.55 -10.42 -9.99
N TYR A 55 -7.25 -11.55 -10.10
CA TYR A 55 -7.04 -12.77 -9.32
C TYR A 55 -5.95 -13.68 -9.89
N GLU A 56 -5.42 -13.38 -11.08
CA GLU A 56 -4.21 -14.06 -11.57
C GLU A 56 -3.04 -13.80 -10.59
N ALA A 57 -2.28 -14.84 -10.25
CA ALA A 57 -1.18 -14.70 -9.30
C ALA A 57 -0.14 -13.67 -9.79
N SER A 58 0.36 -12.86 -8.87
CA SER A 58 1.44 -11.91 -9.13
C SER A 58 2.68 -12.63 -9.64
N GLN A 59 3.35 -12.04 -10.62
CA GLN A 59 4.55 -12.62 -11.25
C GLN A 59 5.82 -11.89 -10.85
N PHE A 60 5.72 -10.58 -10.56
CA PHE A 60 6.87 -9.76 -10.18
C PHE A 60 7.60 -10.24 -8.91
N ASP A 61 6.91 -10.93 -8.01
CA ASP A 61 7.43 -11.43 -6.73
C ASP A 61 7.78 -12.93 -6.76
N ALA A 62 7.68 -13.60 -7.90
CA ALA A 62 7.84 -15.06 -8.00
C ALA A 62 9.22 -15.56 -7.55
N GLU A 63 10.27 -14.74 -7.74
CA GLU A 63 11.64 -15.06 -7.36
C GLU A 63 12.06 -14.48 -5.99
N LYS A 64 11.16 -13.75 -5.31
CA LYS A 64 11.47 -13.09 -4.04
C LYS A 64 11.41 -14.07 -2.87
N ASP A 65 12.40 -14.00 -1.99
CA ASP A 65 12.35 -14.71 -0.71
C ASP A 65 11.37 -14.00 0.24
N LYS A 66 10.15 -14.52 0.29
CA LYS A 66 9.06 -14.00 1.13
C LYS A 66 9.36 -14.09 2.63
N THR A 67 10.35 -14.90 3.04
CA THR A 67 10.74 -15.01 4.46
C THR A 67 11.51 -13.79 4.97
N GLN A 68 11.97 -12.90 4.10
CA GLN A 68 12.72 -11.70 4.51
C GLN A 68 11.81 -10.52 4.91
N PHE A 69 10.49 -10.61 4.66
CA PHE A 69 9.55 -9.51 4.91
C PHE A 69 8.80 -9.71 6.23
N ARG A 70 8.38 -8.60 6.86
CA ARG A 70 7.54 -8.60 8.08
C ARG A 70 8.11 -9.42 9.25
N GLN A 71 9.42 -9.33 9.48
CA GLN A 71 10.10 -10.03 10.58
C GLN A 71 9.91 -9.31 11.93
N TYR A 72 8.73 -9.44 12.53
CA TYR A 72 8.39 -8.75 13.79
C TYR A 72 9.15 -9.28 15.02
N GLU A 73 9.54 -10.55 15.06
CA GLU A 73 10.32 -11.08 16.18
C GLU A 73 11.69 -10.38 16.29
N GLU A 74 12.31 -10.13 15.13
CA GLU A 74 13.62 -9.50 14.98
C GLU A 74 13.54 -7.96 14.83
N ALA A 75 12.34 -7.39 14.74
CA ALA A 75 12.15 -5.96 14.57
C ALA A 75 12.74 -5.15 15.73
N CYS A 76 13.16 -3.92 15.43
CA CYS A 76 13.76 -3.01 16.40
C CYS A 76 12.74 -2.49 17.44
N ASP A 77 13.26 -1.97 18.56
CA ASP A 77 12.43 -1.47 19.66
C ASP A 77 11.46 -0.35 19.21
N ARG A 78 11.82 0.43 18.19
CA ARG A 78 10.94 1.46 17.62
C ARG A 78 9.61 0.86 17.14
N VAL A 79 9.66 -0.20 16.33
CA VAL A 79 8.46 -0.87 15.79
C VAL A 79 7.68 -1.55 16.91
N LYS A 80 8.36 -2.21 17.85
CA LYS A 80 7.73 -2.87 19.00
C LYS A 80 7.00 -1.87 19.92
N ASN A 81 7.60 -0.71 20.16
CA ASN A 81 7.00 0.35 20.98
C ASN A 81 5.84 1.05 20.26
N PHE A 82 5.96 1.26 18.94
CA PHE A 82 4.89 1.77 18.10
C PHE A 82 3.62 0.91 18.25
N TYR A 83 3.72 -0.40 18.04
CA TYR A 83 2.55 -1.28 18.10
C TYR A 83 2.00 -1.40 19.52
N ARG A 84 2.86 -1.40 20.54
CA ARG A 84 2.40 -1.33 21.93
C ARG A 84 1.54 -0.09 22.18
N GLU A 85 2.00 1.09 21.75
CA GLU A 85 1.26 2.34 21.89
C GLU A 85 -0.07 2.31 21.13
N GLN A 86 -0.05 1.83 19.87
CA GLN A 86 -1.26 1.67 19.07
C GLN A 86 -2.27 0.75 19.77
N HIS A 87 -1.84 -0.44 20.19
CA HIS A 87 -2.70 -1.40 20.86
C HIS A 87 -3.25 -0.85 22.17
N GLU A 88 -2.49 -0.08 22.94
CA GLU A 88 -2.95 0.53 24.19
C GLU A 88 -4.01 1.62 23.98
N LYS A 89 -3.90 2.41 22.90
CA LYS A 89 -4.69 3.63 22.71
C LYS A 89 -5.88 3.49 21.76
N GLN A 90 -5.84 2.54 20.82
CA GLN A 90 -6.95 2.25 19.90
C GLN A 90 -8.10 1.56 20.67
N THR A 91 -9.00 2.38 21.18
CA THR A 91 -10.21 1.96 21.91
C THR A 91 -11.46 2.27 21.09
N VAL A 92 -12.60 1.70 21.45
CA VAL A 92 -13.92 2.07 20.92
C VAL A 92 -14.15 3.57 21.07
N ALA A 93 -13.86 4.13 22.25
CA ALA A 93 -14.05 5.55 22.52
C ALA A 93 -13.20 6.44 21.61
N TYR A 94 -11.92 6.11 21.43
CA TYR A 94 -11.03 6.84 20.52
C TYR A 94 -11.52 6.73 19.07
N ASN A 95 -11.89 5.54 18.62
CA ASN A 95 -12.34 5.29 17.25
C ASN A 95 -13.63 6.04 16.89
N LEU A 96 -14.57 6.14 17.83
CA LEU A 96 -15.76 6.96 17.68
C LEU A 96 -15.43 8.45 17.60
N LYS A 97 -14.52 8.94 18.46
CA LYS A 97 -14.06 10.34 18.43
C LYS A 97 -13.41 10.67 17.09
N ALA A 98 -12.45 9.86 16.65
CA ALA A 98 -11.70 10.09 15.41
C ALA A 98 -12.62 10.14 14.18
N ARG A 99 -13.56 9.20 14.05
CA ARG A 99 -14.56 9.17 12.97
C ARG A 99 -15.48 10.39 12.99
N ASN A 100 -15.95 10.82 14.15
CA ASN A 100 -16.74 12.04 14.26
C ASN A 100 -15.95 13.30 13.86
N THR A 101 -14.69 13.39 14.28
CA THR A 101 -13.78 14.49 13.90
C THR A 101 -13.43 14.46 12.42
N PHE A 102 -13.37 13.27 11.80
CA PHE A 102 -13.23 13.14 10.35
C PHE A 102 -14.43 13.77 9.63
N LEU A 103 -15.64 13.35 9.98
CA LEU A 103 -16.89 13.81 9.34
C LEU A 103 -17.17 15.31 9.54
N SER A 104 -16.65 15.93 10.59
CA SER A 104 -16.97 17.32 10.93
C SER A 104 -16.25 18.38 10.09
N GLN A 105 -15.18 18.03 9.35
CA GLN A 105 -14.36 19.03 8.66
C GLN A 105 -13.58 18.47 7.47
N THR A 106 -13.39 19.32 6.45
CA THR A 106 -12.35 19.17 5.43
C THR A 106 -11.06 19.78 5.96
N ARG A 107 -9.96 19.00 5.94
CA ARG A 107 -8.63 19.36 6.44
C ARG A 107 -7.80 20.08 5.38
N ALA A 108 -7.94 19.68 4.12
CA ALA A 108 -7.21 20.29 3.02
C ALA A 108 -7.91 20.09 1.66
N GLU A 109 -7.54 20.94 0.70
CA GLU A 109 -7.93 20.78 -0.70
C GLU A 109 -6.68 20.73 -1.59
N MET A 110 -6.37 19.54 -2.08
CA MET A 110 -5.21 19.28 -2.94
C MET A 110 -5.52 18.15 -3.92
N THR A 111 -4.85 18.14 -5.06
CA THR A 111 -4.89 17.03 -6.03
C THR A 111 -4.21 15.78 -5.46
N ILE A 112 -4.46 14.61 -6.05
CA ILE A 112 -3.77 13.36 -5.67
C ILE A 112 -2.25 13.50 -5.76
N TRP A 113 -1.74 14.19 -6.79
CA TRP A 113 -0.30 14.36 -6.95
C TRP A 113 0.31 15.31 -5.92
N GLU A 114 -0.36 16.42 -5.61
CA GLU A 114 0.05 17.31 -4.51
C GLU A 114 0.03 16.57 -3.15
N ALA A 115 -0.91 15.65 -2.96
CA ALA A 115 -0.99 14.78 -1.80
C ALA A 115 0.21 13.82 -1.72
N MET A 116 0.62 13.20 -2.83
CA MET A 116 1.84 12.38 -2.89
C MET A 116 3.09 13.20 -2.55
N GLU A 117 3.22 14.41 -3.13
CA GLU A 117 4.35 15.32 -2.86
C GLU A 117 4.40 15.73 -1.38
N LYS A 118 3.24 15.98 -0.75
CA LYS A 118 3.15 16.27 0.68
C LYS A 118 3.50 15.06 1.54
N LEU A 119 2.99 13.88 1.19
CA LEU A 119 3.25 12.64 1.93
C LEU A 119 4.74 12.27 1.92
N ASN A 120 5.47 12.64 0.86
CA ASN A 120 6.90 12.37 0.74
C ASN A 120 7.77 12.97 1.86
N THR A 121 7.21 13.87 2.67
CA THR A 121 7.88 14.46 3.84
C THR A 121 7.72 13.64 5.13
N LEU A 122 6.93 12.55 5.10
CA LEU A 122 6.70 11.64 6.23
C LEU A 122 7.68 10.46 6.22
N ILE A 123 8.17 10.06 7.40
CA ILE A 123 8.87 8.80 7.63
C ILE A 123 7.94 7.89 8.44
N ASP A 124 7.62 6.70 7.94
CA ASP A 124 6.76 5.71 8.61
C ASP A 124 7.55 4.91 9.66
N GLU A 125 7.15 5.00 10.92
CA GLU A 125 7.84 4.35 12.04
C GLU A 125 7.38 2.91 12.32
N SER A 126 6.26 2.48 11.71
CA SER A 126 5.65 1.17 11.92
C SER A 126 6.23 0.07 11.02
N ASP A 127 6.78 0.47 9.87
CA ASP A 127 7.27 -0.43 8.85
C ASP A 127 8.68 -0.95 9.21
N PRO A 128 8.87 -2.27 9.38
CA PRO A 128 10.20 -2.85 9.57
C PRO A 128 11.02 -2.92 8.27
N ASP A 129 10.38 -2.80 7.11
CA ASP A 129 10.92 -3.21 5.81
C ASP A 129 11.45 -2.03 4.95
N THR A 130 11.36 -0.76 5.40
CA THR A 130 11.71 0.37 4.53
C THR A 130 12.39 1.58 5.18
N SER A 131 13.30 2.20 4.41
CA SER A 131 13.80 3.57 4.56
C SER A 131 13.50 4.44 3.33
N LEU A 132 12.63 3.97 2.44
CA LEU A 132 12.26 4.65 1.20
C LEU A 132 11.41 5.88 1.49
N SER A 133 11.48 6.85 0.58
CA SER A 133 10.53 7.94 0.60
C SER A 133 9.14 7.45 0.19
N GLN A 134 8.09 8.08 0.69
CA GLN A 134 6.72 7.58 0.48
C GLN A 134 6.34 7.59 -1.01
N ILE A 135 6.82 8.55 -1.81
CA ILE A 135 6.51 8.58 -3.24
C ILE A 135 7.11 7.39 -4.00
N GLU A 136 8.28 6.91 -3.57
CA GLU A 136 8.95 5.75 -4.17
C GLU A 136 8.16 4.48 -3.91
N HIS A 137 7.69 4.28 -2.66
CA HIS A 137 6.82 3.15 -2.29
C HIS A 137 5.54 3.10 -3.12
N LEU A 138 4.84 4.23 -3.23
CA LEU A 138 3.62 4.35 -4.03
C LEU A 138 3.85 4.00 -5.51
N LEU A 139 4.95 4.49 -6.08
CA LEU A 139 5.31 4.21 -7.48
C LEU A 139 5.78 2.78 -7.69
N GLN A 140 6.51 2.18 -6.75
CA GLN A 140 6.93 0.77 -6.82
C GLN A 140 5.72 -0.16 -6.84
N SER A 141 4.76 0.08 -5.93
CA SER A 141 3.51 -0.67 -5.87
C SER A 141 2.74 -0.57 -7.18
N ALA A 142 2.54 0.65 -7.68
CA ALA A 142 1.82 0.91 -8.91
C ALA A 142 2.52 0.31 -10.16
N GLU A 143 3.84 0.42 -10.26
CA GLU A 143 4.61 -0.14 -11.37
C GLU A 143 4.72 -1.67 -11.31
N ALA A 144 4.71 -2.29 -10.14
CA ALA A 144 4.60 -3.75 -10.02
C ALA A 144 3.26 -4.25 -10.57
N ILE A 145 2.15 -3.60 -10.21
CA ILE A 145 0.81 -3.90 -10.72
C ILE A 145 0.76 -3.69 -12.24
N ARG A 146 1.35 -2.60 -12.74
CA ARG A 146 1.41 -2.29 -14.18
C ARG A 146 2.25 -3.29 -14.97
N ARG A 147 3.40 -3.73 -14.44
CA ARG A 147 4.27 -4.74 -15.07
C ARG A 147 3.59 -6.09 -15.19
N ASP A 148 2.76 -6.45 -14.22
CA ASP A 148 1.96 -7.68 -14.27
C ASP A 148 0.76 -7.57 -15.22
N GLY A 149 0.47 -6.40 -15.78
CA GLY A 149 -0.60 -6.20 -16.77
C GLY A 149 -2.00 -6.13 -16.16
N LYS A 150 -2.09 -5.77 -14.87
CA LYS A 150 -3.36 -5.64 -14.14
C LYS A 150 -4.14 -4.39 -14.59
N PRO A 151 -5.47 -4.33 -14.35
CA PRO A 151 -6.31 -3.23 -14.81
C PRO A 151 -5.86 -1.87 -14.30
N ARG A 152 -6.14 -0.83 -15.09
CA ARG A 152 -5.72 0.56 -14.78
C ARG A 152 -6.17 1.06 -13.40
N TRP A 153 -7.38 0.72 -12.97
CA TRP A 153 -7.88 1.10 -11.64
C TRP A 153 -7.05 0.47 -10.51
N MET A 154 -6.53 -0.74 -10.70
CA MET A 154 -5.72 -1.44 -9.70
C MET A 154 -4.32 -0.82 -9.62
N GLN A 155 -3.78 -0.39 -10.76
CA GLN A 155 -2.52 0.37 -10.81
C GLN A 155 -2.65 1.69 -10.04
N LEU A 156 -3.75 2.42 -10.24
CA LEU A 156 -4.04 3.61 -9.46
C LEU A 156 -4.23 3.30 -7.98
N THR A 157 -4.87 2.19 -7.64
CA THR A 157 -5.01 1.73 -6.25
C THR A 157 -3.64 1.58 -5.58
N GLY A 158 -2.67 0.94 -6.26
CA GLY A 158 -1.29 0.87 -5.79
C GLY A 158 -0.63 2.24 -5.61
N LEU A 159 -0.91 3.20 -6.50
CA LEU A 159 -0.37 4.55 -6.40
C LEU A 159 -0.92 5.33 -5.19
N ILE A 160 -2.16 5.05 -4.76
CA ILE A 160 -2.83 5.92 -3.78
C ILE A 160 -3.07 5.28 -2.41
N HIS A 161 -2.95 3.96 -2.26
CA HIS A 161 -3.40 3.22 -1.07
C HIS A 161 -2.93 3.83 0.26
N ASP A 162 -1.72 4.36 0.29
CA ASP A 162 -1.08 4.94 1.47
C ASP A 162 -1.30 6.46 1.64
N LEU A 163 -2.04 7.13 0.74
CA LEU A 163 -2.29 8.57 0.87
C LEU A 163 -3.10 8.96 2.10
N GLY A 164 -3.75 7.99 2.75
CA GLY A 164 -4.40 8.24 4.02
C GLY A 164 -3.44 8.63 5.14
N LYS A 165 -2.13 8.35 4.99
CA LYS A 165 -1.07 8.75 5.92
C LYS A 165 -0.93 10.26 6.06
N LEU A 166 -1.54 11.04 5.15
CA LEU A 166 -1.69 12.48 5.28
C LEU A 166 -2.37 12.92 6.59
N LEU A 167 -3.15 12.03 7.24
CA LEU A 167 -3.67 12.24 8.59
C LEU A 167 -2.62 12.75 9.57
N PHE A 168 -1.36 12.30 9.43
CA PHE A 168 -0.26 12.76 10.26
C PHE A 168 -0.10 14.29 10.27
N PHE A 169 -0.34 14.93 9.12
CA PHE A 169 -0.25 16.39 8.99
C PHE A 169 -1.53 17.12 9.42
N PHE A 170 -2.60 16.39 9.74
CA PHE A 170 -3.94 16.94 9.99
C PHE A 170 -4.44 16.71 11.41
N GLY A 171 -3.51 16.69 12.37
CA GLY A 171 -3.81 16.67 13.80
C GLY A 171 -3.95 15.28 14.40
N ALA A 172 -3.29 14.27 13.81
CA ALA A 172 -3.07 12.98 14.46
C ALA A 172 -2.39 13.16 15.83
N GLU A 173 -2.75 12.31 16.79
CA GLU A 173 -2.16 12.32 18.14
C GLU A 173 -0.79 11.60 18.15
N GLY A 174 -0.45 10.84 17.11
CA GLY A 174 0.86 10.26 16.87
C GLY A 174 0.95 9.59 15.50
N GLN A 175 1.90 8.68 15.30
CA GLN A 175 1.84 7.77 14.16
C GLN A 175 0.89 6.58 14.44
N TRP A 176 0.69 6.24 15.72
CA TRP A 176 -0.10 5.09 16.17
C TRP A 176 -1.59 5.15 15.74
N ASP A 177 -2.11 6.35 15.47
CA ASP A 177 -3.46 6.60 14.94
C ASP A 177 -3.47 6.92 13.43
N VAL A 178 -2.39 6.59 12.73
CA VAL A 178 -2.22 6.81 11.29
C VAL A 178 -1.81 5.53 10.56
N VAL A 179 -0.69 4.91 10.95
CA VAL A 179 -0.04 3.79 10.25
C VAL A 179 -0.18 2.47 11.00
N GLY A 180 0.37 1.38 10.45
CA GLY A 180 0.45 0.06 11.07
C GLY A 180 -0.75 -0.85 10.81
N ASP A 181 -0.56 -2.14 11.11
CA ASP A 181 -1.61 -3.16 11.00
C ASP A 181 -2.89 -2.77 11.76
N THR A 182 -4.04 -3.00 11.14
CA THR A 182 -5.34 -2.68 11.75
C THR A 182 -6.01 -3.90 12.39
N PHE A 183 -6.93 -3.64 13.31
CA PHE A 183 -7.69 -4.66 14.01
C PHE A 183 -9.07 -4.14 14.43
N PRO A 184 -10.09 -5.01 14.62
CA PRO A 184 -11.39 -4.60 15.13
C PRO A 184 -11.29 -4.12 16.58
N VAL A 185 -11.86 -2.96 16.88
CA VAL A 185 -12.11 -2.51 18.26
C VAL A 185 -13.51 -2.90 18.70
N GLY A 186 -13.75 -3.02 19.99
CA GLY A 186 -15.09 -3.33 20.53
C GLY A 186 -15.45 -4.81 20.56
N CYS A 187 -14.49 -5.70 20.32
CA CYS A 187 -14.57 -7.14 20.60
C CYS A 187 -13.19 -7.65 21.04
N ALA A 188 -13.12 -8.92 21.46
CA ALA A 188 -11.87 -9.51 21.91
C ALA A 188 -10.81 -9.47 20.80
N PHE A 189 -9.60 -9.08 21.17
CA PHE A 189 -8.44 -9.05 20.28
C PHE A 189 -7.97 -10.49 19.97
N ASP A 190 -7.86 -10.83 18.69
CA ASP A 190 -7.42 -12.14 18.23
C ASP A 190 -5.90 -12.28 18.43
N ARG A 191 -5.43 -13.49 18.76
CA ARG A 191 -4.00 -13.77 18.98
C ARG A 191 -3.16 -13.66 17.71
N LYS A 192 -3.79 -13.60 16.54
CA LYS A 192 -3.14 -13.37 15.24
C LYS A 192 -2.79 -11.92 14.97
N ILE A 193 -3.27 -10.98 15.79
CA ILE A 193 -2.75 -9.61 15.78
C ILE A 193 -1.30 -9.65 16.27
N ILE A 194 -0.42 -8.90 15.61
CA ILE A 194 0.99 -8.81 15.97
C ILE A 194 1.15 -8.34 17.42
N TYR A 195 2.15 -8.88 18.12
CA TYR A 195 2.41 -8.63 19.55
C TYR A 195 1.14 -8.66 20.45
N PRO A 196 0.36 -9.76 20.45
CA PRO A 196 -0.95 -9.80 21.11
C PRO A 196 -0.90 -9.53 22.61
N ASP A 197 0.24 -9.80 23.27
CA ASP A 197 0.43 -9.55 24.70
C ASP A 197 0.43 -8.06 25.08
N THR A 198 0.63 -7.16 24.11
CA THR A 198 0.63 -5.71 24.35
C THR A 198 -0.77 -5.14 24.61
N PHE A 199 -1.83 -5.84 24.21
CA PHE A 199 -3.22 -5.43 24.50
C PHE A 199 -3.57 -5.41 26.00
N VAL A 200 -2.72 -5.96 26.87
CA VAL A 200 -2.90 -5.89 28.34
C VAL A 200 -3.00 -4.46 28.88
N GLY A 201 -2.42 -3.49 28.17
CA GLY A 201 -2.49 -2.08 28.48
C GLY A 201 -3.73 -1.37 27.91
N ASN A 202 -4.46 -1.98 26.97
CA ASN A 202 -5.70 -1.43 26.42
C ASN A 202 -6.84 -1.58 27.45
N PRO A 203 -7.56 -0.51 27.83
CA PRO A 203 -8.68 -0.60 28.77
C PRO A 203 -9.84 -1.48 28.26
N ASP A 204 -10.10 -1.51 26.94
CA ASP A 204 -11.18 -2.30 26.34
C ASP A 204 -10.93 -3.81 26.48
N SER A 205 -9.68 -4.25 26.66
CA SER A 205 -9.35 -5.67 26.91
C SER A 205 -9.91 -6.20 28.23
N LYS A 206 -10.30 -5.31 29.14
CA LYS A 206 -10.86 -5.62 30.47
C LYS A 206 -12.33 -5.21 30.59
N ASP A 207 -12.89 -4.60 29.56
CA ASP A 207 -14.30 -4.21 29.53
C ASP A 207 -15.19 -5.47 29.43
N PRO A 208 -16.24 -5.62 30.25
CA PRO A 208 -17.07 -6.83 30.27
C PRO A 208 -17.83 -7.10 28.97
N ILE A 209 -18.01 -6.09 28.11
CA ILE A 209 -18.61 -6.22 26.78
C ILE A 209 -17.50 -6.48 25.77
N TYR A 210 -16.53 -5.57 25.65
CA TYR A 210 -15.53 -5.63 24.57
C TYR A 210 -14.54 -6.79 24.72
N SER A 211 -14.31 -7.30 25.93
CA SER A 211 -13.45 -8.49 26.14
C SER A 211 -14.11 -9.82 25.70
N THR A 212 -15.39 -9.81 25.33
CA THR A 212 -16.06 -10.99 24.79
C THR A 212 -15.74 -11.17 23.30
N LYS A 213 -15.84 -12.41 22.80
CA LYS A 213 -15.53 -12.74 21.40
C LYS A 213 -16.22 -11.81 20.40
N GLU A 214 -17.49 -11.53 20.63
CA GLU A 214 -18.33 -10.77 19.69
C GLU A 214 -18.44 -9.29 20.07
N GLY A 215 -18.34 -8.99 21.38
CA GLY A 215 -18.39 -7.63 21.89
C GLY A 215 -19.64 -6.87 21.42
N ILE A 216 -19.44 -5.80 20.66
CA ILE A 216 -20.53 -4.98 20.10
C ILE A 216 -21.08 -5.49 18.76
N TYR A 217 -20.50 -6.56 18.20
CA TYR A 217 -20.85 -7.08 16.89
C TYR A 217 -21.78 -8.29 16.97
N THR A 218 -22.30 -8.67 15.81
CA THR A 218 -23.06 -9.91 15.62
C THR A 218 -22.41 -10.75 14.52
N PRO A 219 -22.46 -12.09 14.58
CA PRO A 219 -21.95 -12.93 13.52
C PRO A 219 -22.58 -12.61 12.17
N GLY A 220 -21.74 -12.48 11.13
CA GLY A 220 -22.17 -12.11 9.78
C GLY A 220 -22.64 -10.66 9.62
N CYS A 221 -22.27 -9.76 10.53
CA CYS A 221 -22.62 -8.34 10.43
C CYS A 221 -22.06 -7.66 9.16
N GLY A 222 -21.03 -8.23 8.56
CA GLY A 222 -20.34 -7.70 7.40
C GLY A 222 -19.20 -6.75 7.77
N MET A 223 -18.07 -6.81 7.05
CA MET A 223 -16.90 -5.98 7.33
C MET A 223 -17.17 -4.48 7.17
N ASP A 224 -18.20 -4.11 6.40
CA ASP A 224 -18.66 -2.72 6.30
C ASP A 224 -19.16 -2.15 7.64
N ASN A 225 -19.61 -3.02 8.56
CA ASN A 225 -20.14 -2.67 9.88
C ASN A 225 -19.13 -2.89 11.02
N VAL A 226 -17.91 -3.30 10.71
CA VAL A 226 -16.84 -3.51 11.69
C VAL A 226 -16.05 -2.21 11.86
N MET A 227 -15.87 -1.79 13.12
CA MET A 227 -15.04 -0.64 13.44
C MET A 227 -13.60 -1.11 13.60
N LEU A 228 -12.82 -0.99 12.53
CA LEU A 228 -11.37 -1.18 12.58
C LEU A 228 -10.71 -0.01 13.29
N SER A 229 -9.57 -0.27 13.94
CA SER A 229 -8.67 0.74 14.49
C SER A 229 -8.43 1.85 13.48
N TRP A 230 -8.55 3.10 13.93
CA TRP A 230 -8.51 4.28 13.08
C TRP A 230 -7.09 4.47 12.50
N GLY A 231 -7.02 4.80 11.21
CA GLY A 231 -5.77 5.01 10.49
C GLY A 231 -5.98 5.39 9.03
N HIS A 232 -4.91 5.31 8.25
CA HIS A 232 -4.85 5.70 6.85
C HIS A 232 -5.86 4.94 5.96
N ASP A 233 -6.07 3.64 6.18
CA ASP A 233 -7.03 2.82 5.44
C ASP A 233 -8.44 3.43 5.46
N GLU A 234 -9.03 3.58 6.66
CA GLU A 234 -10.41 4.05 6.84
C GLU A 234 -10.57 5.50 6.36
N TYR A 235 -9.56 6.34 6.63
CA TYR A 235 -9.55 7.73 6.21
C TYR A 235 -9.55 7.88 4.69
N LEU A 236 -8.63 7.18 3.99
CA LEU A 236 -8.58 7.24 2.54
C LEU A 236 -9.81 6.58 1.91
N TYR A 237 -10.28 5.47 2.46
CA TYR A 237 -11.50 4.80 1.98
C TYR A 237 -12.69 5.76 1.92
N HIS A 238 -12.93 6.54 2.99
CA HIS A 238 -14.05 7.47 2.99
C HIS A 238 -13.90 8.59 1.96
N ILE A 239 -12.68 9.09 1.75
CA ILE A 239 -12.37 10.10 0.73
C ILE A 239 -12.60 9.52 -0.68
N ALA A 240 -12.04 8.34 -0.97
CA ALA A 240 -12.15 7.68 -2.26
C ALA A 240 -13.59 7.29 -2.58
N LYS A 241 -14.32 6.73 -1.62
CA LYS A 241 -15.74 6.38 -1.78
C LYS A 241 -16.61 7.59 -2.11
N ALA A 242 -16.29 8.75 -1.56
CA ALA A 242 -17.07 9.97 -1.76
C ALA A 242 -16.73 10.72 -3.06
N GLN A 243 -15.48 10.63 -3.53
CA GLN A 243 -14.93 11.55 -4.54
C GLN A 243 -14.30 10.87 -5.76
N SER A 244 -14.29 9.54 -5.84
CA SER A 244 -13.74 8.79 -6.98
C SER A 244 -14.80 7.90 -7.64
N THR A 245 -14.47 7.38 -8.83
CA THR A 245 -15.26 6.37 -9.56
C THR A 245 -14.61 4.98 -9.49
N MET A 246 -13.73 4.74 -8.51
CA MET A 246 -13.06 3.46 -8.36
C MET A 246 -14.04 2.32 -7.98
N PRO A 247 -13.80 1.08 -8.43
CA PRO A 247 -14.68 -0.05 -8.15
C PRO A 247 -14.62 -0.51 -6.68
N ASP A 248 -15.58 -1.34 -6.27
CA ASP A 248 -15.68 -1.86 -4.89
C ASP A 248 -14.42 -2.62 -4.46
N GLU A 249 -13.79 -3.36 -5.37
CA GLU A 249 -12.54 -4.08 -5.13
C GLU A 249 -11.39 -3.11 -4.78
N ALA A 250 -11.27 -1.99 -5.50
CA ALA A 250 -10.27 -0.96 -5.21
C ALA A 250 -10.50 -0.32 -3.83
N LEU A 251 -11.76 -0.03 -3.51
CA LEU A 251 -12.13 0.53 -2.20
C LEU A 251 -11.86 -0.47 -1.07
N ALA A 252 -12.07 -1.76 -1.29
CA ALA A 252 -11.74 -2.81 -0.33
C ALA A 252 -10.23 -2.98 -0.15
N MET A 253 -9.45 -2.96 -1.24
CA MET A 253 -7.99 -2.95 -1.19
C MET A 253 -7.50 -1.79 -0.31
N ILE A 254 -7.98 -0.56 -0.55
CA ILE A 254 -7.62 0.59 0.29
C ILE A 254 -8.04 0.40 1.75
N ARG A 255 -9.28 0.00 2.00
CA ARG A 255 -9.84 -0.03 3.36
C ARG A 255 -9.27 -1.14 4.25
N TYR A 256 -8.75 -2.20 3.65
CA TYR A 256 -8.41 -3.42 4.39
C TYR A 256 -6.99 -3.92 4.14
N HIS A 257 -6.14 -3.23 3.37
CA HIS A 257 -4.77 -3.68 3.09
C HIS A 257 -3.88 -3.73 4.36
N SER A 258 -4.20 -2.96 5.39
CA SER A 258 -3.51 -3.06 6.69
C SER A 258 -4.14 -4.12 7.61
N PHE A 259 -5.26 -4.75 7.24
CA PHE A 259 -5.97 -5.70 8.11
C PHE A 259 -5.39 -7.13 8.05
N TYR A 260 -4.09 -7.26 8.31
CA TYR A 260 -3.31 -8.49 8.21
C TYR A 260 -3.91 -9.70 8.96
N PRO A 261 -4.45 -9.55 10.19
CA PRO A 261 -5.14 -10.64 10.87
C PRO A 261 -6.23 -11.28 10.00
N TRP A 262 -6.96 -10.49 9.20
CA TRP A 262 -8.01 -10.97 8.33
C TRP A 262 -7.46 -11.54 7.02
N HIS A 263 -6.78 -10.73 6.20
CA HIS A 263 -6.41 -11.16 4.85
C HIS A 263 -5.26 -12.17 4.81
N SER A 264 -4.33 -12.11 5.77
CA SER A 264 -3.15 -12.99 5.80
C SER A 264 -3.30 -14.17 6.75
N GLN A 265 -4.11 -14.04 7.83
CA GLN A 265 -4.18 -15.03 8.90
C GLN A 265 -5.58 -15.66 9.10
N ASP A 266 -6.57 -15.33 8.26
CA ASP A 266 -7.94 -15.84 8.35
C ASP A 266 -8.62 -15.63 9.73
N ALA A 267 -8.20 -14.61 10.48
CA ALA A 267 -8.91 -14.17 11.69
C ALA A 267 -10.22 -13.48 11.31
N TYR A 268 -11.12 -13.30 12.29
CA TYR A 268 -12.35 -12.51 12.15
C TYR A 268 -13.35 -12.95 11.07
N ARG A 269 -13.19 -14.12 10.45
CA ARG A 269 -14.14 -14.65 9.43
C ARG A 269 -15.59 -14.74 9.91
N TRP A 270 -15.81 -14.88 11.21
CA TRP A 270 -17.17 -14.92 11.78
C TRP A 270 -17.95 -13.60 11.61
N MET A 271 -17.28 -12.49 11.34
CA MET A 271 -17.91 -11.19 11.05
C MET A 271 -18.39 -11.08 9.60
N MET A 272 -17.87 -11.92 8.69
CA MET A 272 -18.04 -11.77 7.24
C MET A 272 -19.45 -12.10 6.75
N ASN A 273 -19.89 -11.39 5.72
CA ASN A 273 -21.02 -11.75 4.87
C ASN A 273 -20.54 -12.19 3.46
N GLU A 274 -21.47 -12.47 2.54
CA GLU A 274 -21.15 -12.95 1.18
C GLU A 274 -20.29 -11.97 0.37
N LYS A 275 -20.49 -10.66 0.55
CA LYS A 275 -19.68 -9.62 -0.12
C LYS A 275 -18.24 -9.69 0.34
N ASP A 276 -18.03 -9.91 1.64
CA ASP A 276 -16.70 -9.86 2.24
C ASP A 276 -15.79 -11.00 1.74
N GLU A 277 -16.33 -12.15 1.34
CA GLU A 277 -15.53 -13.22 0.73
C GLU A 277 -14.88 -12.76 -0.59
N LYS A 278 -15.62 -12.01 -1.42
CA LYS A 278 -15.07 -11.43 -2.67
C LYS A 278 -14.07 -10.31 -2.39
N MET A 279 -14.36 -9.47 -1.38
CA MET A 279 -13.46 -8.39 -0.99
C MET A 279 -12.17 -8.93 -0.38
N LEU A 280 -12.23 -10.05 0.35
CA LEU A 280 -11.06 -10.74 0.87
C LEU A 280 -10.15 -11.24 -0.26
N GLU A 281 -10.71 -11.82 -1.31
CA GLU A 281 -9.96 -12.24 -2.49
C GLU A 281 -9.29 -11.04 -3.19
N ALA A 282 -10.00 -9.91 -3.33
CA ALA A 282 -9.44 -8.68 -3.89
C ALA A 282 -8.27 -8.13 -3.06
N VAL A 283 -8.41 -8.06 -1.74
CA VAL A 283 -7.35 -7.58 -0.84
C VAL A 283 -6.13 -8.51 -0.89
N ARG A 284 -6.35 -9.83 -0.92
CA ARG A 284 -5.28 -10.82 -1.09
C ARG A 284 -4.55 -10.69 -2.42
N ALA A 285 -5.25 -10.36 -3.50
CA ALA A 285 -4.64 -10.11 -4.80
C ALA A 285 -3.78 -8.83 -4.81
N PHE A 286 -4.11 -7.84 -3.99
CA PHE A 286 -3.35 -6.60 -3.86
C PHE A 286 -2.11 -6.72 -2.97
N ASN A 287 -2.22 -7.42 -1.84
CA ASN A 287 -1.19 -7.46 -0.79
C ASN A 287 0.24 -7.78 -1.27
N PRO A 288 0.49 -8.70 -2.23
CA PRO A 288 1.84 -8.93 -2.73
C PRO A 288 2.48 -7.65 -3.27
N TYR A 289 1.73 -6.82 -3.99
CA TYR A 289 2.22 -5.60 -4.61
C TYR A 289 2.66 -4.56 -3.58
N ASP A 290 1.84 -4.29 -2.56
CA ASP A 290 2.21 -3.41 -1.44
C ASP A 290 3.44 -3.93 -0.69
N LEU A 291 3.45 -5.23 -0.36
CA LEU A 291 4.48 -5.77 0.51
C LEU A 291 5.82 -5.98 -0.20
N TYR A 292 5.81 -6.68 -1.33
CA TYR A 292 7.05 -7.17 -1.93
C TYR A 292 7.68 -6.17 -2.90
N SER A 293 6.95 -5.16 -3.43
CA SER A 293 7.56 -4.18 -4.36
C SER A 293 8.58 -3.27 -3.70
N LYS A 294 8.63 -3.22 -2.36
CA LYS A 294 9.58 -2.42 -1.57
C LYS A 294 11.05 -2.73 -1.89
N SER A 295 11.34 -3.93 -2.39
CA SER A 295 12.68 -4.35 -2.80
C SER A 295 13.02 -4.04 -4.27
N ASP A 296 12.12 -3.43 -5.03
CA ASP A 296 12.33 -3.14 -6.46
C ASP A 296 13.22 -1.90 -6.67
N GLU A 297 13.75 -1.77 -7.89
CA GLU A 297 14.41 -0.53 -8.31
C GLU A 297 13.47 0.68 -8.18
N VAL A 298 14.02 1.78 -7.68
CA VAL A 298 13.27 3.01 -7.42
C VAL A 298 12.84 3.66 -8.74
N PRO A 299 11.52 3.81 -9.00
CA PRO A 299 11.05 4.41 -10.23
C PRO A 299 11.30 5.92 -10.28
N LYS A 300 11.68 6.46 -11.45
CA LYS A 300 11.83 7.90 -11.66
C LYS A 300 10.45 8.58 -11.77
N ALA A 301 10.00 9.23 -10.70
CA ALA A 301 8.69 9.89 -10.61
C ALA A 301 8.39 10.80 -11.83
N GLU A 302 9.40 11.54 -12.31
CA GLU A 302 9.22 12.56 -13.35
C GLU A 302 8.89 11.94 -14.70
N VAL A 303 9.37 10.72 -14.94
CA VAL A 303 9.08 9.94 -16.16
C VAL A 303 7.68 9.35 -16.09
N LEU A 304 7.23 8.95 -14.90
CA LEU A 304 5.96 8.26 -14.68
C LEU A 304 4.79 9.20 -14.45
N LYS A 305 5.04 10.44 -14.00
CA LYS A 305 4.02 11.45 -13.69
C LYS A 305 2.99 11.63 -14.81
N PRO A 306 3.37 11.78 -16.11
CA PRO A 306 2.37 11.96 -17.16
C PRO A 306 1.37 10.79 -17.26
N TYR A 307 1.84 9.55 -17.07
CA TYR A 307 0.99 8.36 -17.11
C TYR A 307 0.01 8.34 -15.94
N TYR A 308 0.51 8.50 -14.72
CA TYR A 308 -0.34 8.43 -13.54
C TYR A 308 -1.30 9.62 -13.40
N MET A 309 -0.93 10.80 -13.92
CA MET A 309 -1.85 11.94 -14.02
C MET A 309 -3.05 11.62 -14.92
N GLU A 310 -2.89 10.81 -15.96
CA GLU A 310 -3.99 10.34 -16.81
C GLU A 310 -4.93 9.41 -16.02
N LEU A 311 -4.39 8.45 -15.27
CA LEU A 311 -5.16 7.53 -14.41
C LEU A 311 -5.90 8.30 -13.30
N ILE A 312 -5.22 9.24 -12.64
CA ILE A 312 -5.85 10.11 -11.63
C ILE A 312 -7.04 10.84 -12.26
N LYS A 313 -6.86 11.44 -13.44
CA LYS A 313 -7.95 12.13 -14.14
C LYS A 313 -9.11 11.18 -14.49
N GLU A 314 -8.82 9.95 -14.89
CA GLU A 314 -9.83 8.95 -15.24
C GLU A 314 -10.73 8.59 -14.06
N PHE A 315 -10.16 8.41 -12.86
CA PHE A 315 -10.91 7.91 -11.69
C PHE A 315 -11.29 8.98 -10.65
N TRP A 316 -10.64 10.14 -10.66
CA TRP A 316 -10.84 11.24 -9.70
C TRP A 316 -11.18 12.58 -10.37
N GLY A 317 -11.10 12.69 -11.70
CA GLY A 317 -11.31 13.93 -12.44
C GLY A 317 -10.14 14.92 -12.35
N GLU A 318 -10.35 16.14 -12.83
CA GLU A 318 -9.31 17.20 -12.88
C GLU A 318 -9.32 18.15 -11.67
N GLY A 319 -10.17 17.86 -10.67
CA GLY A 319 -10.40 18.72 -9.51
C GLY A 319 -9.47 18.47 -8.34
N LYS A 320 -9.50 19.39 -7.37
CA LYS A 320 -8.93 19.14 -6.04
C LYS A 320 -9.81 18.18 -5.27
N VAL A 321 -9.18 17.29 -4.52
CA VAL A 321 -9.83 16.38 -3.59
C VAL A 321 -9.94 17.08 -2.24
N LYS A 322 -11.08 16.88 -1.56
CA LYS A 322 -11.29 17.31 -0.18
C LYS A 322 -10.80 16.21 0.76
N TRP A 323 -9.69 16.47 1.43
CA TRP A 323 -9.03 15.58 2.40
C TRP A 323 -9.51 15.88 3.82
#